data_AF-A0A6A6FZD8-F1
#
_entry.id   AF-A0A6A6FZD8-F1
#
_cell.length_a   1.000
_cell.length_b   1.000
_cell.length_c   1.000
_cell.angle_alpha   90.00
_cell.angle_beta   90.00
_cell.angle_gamma   90.00
#
_symmetry.space_group_name_H-M   'P 1'
#
loop_
_entity.id
_entity.type
_entity.pdbx_description
1 polymer ?
#
loop_
_entity_poly.entity_id
_entity_poly.type
_entity_poly.pdbx_seq_one_letter_code
_entity_poly.pdbx_strand_id
1 'polypeptide(L)'
;MRSVNTLSALSLLGSLAVASPVAGGLETRTCNFDEVNPLLISEDVTRIAKRQSSSTRPANLAAGLDEVWKHTQDTRPRDLSFKNYLFDQILATKGKINYCVRWESTKTSTETQRADTVTAVRRSMNKWIDSLAGYDGWPYSDVEVNVVGYAVTNTNLLQGSTTGLDIYTTKDSGGIPECDPRCGRFFNQDNDYSDCPGGAARHYDVSLWLTDGMGGGAGGDWGQRIGTDYFLNAIKQDNIHILLHEIGHGFGLDDFYDWTPSGTDGKFIMKAGGSTTITEFDTWMLRDWWSKAVKARYPDLPAAGAAPSTTTSANFSTPAAPTSAPTAVPTPEPTTAPEPEPTPVPEPEDPTEPTDPELPPAGPTAPAPTGALPTRPVGPTGTYPRPTGIQWPRPGRGRGGRTRRPRPVPTGRVESLAAFGLAL
;
A
#
# COMPACT_ATOMS: atom_id res chain seq x y z
N MET A 1 -6.34 -82.16 0.86
CA MET A 1 -7.05 -81.80 2.11
C MET A 1 -6.08 -80.94 2.92
N ARG A 2 -6.04 -79.59 2.78
CA ARG A 2 -6.94 -78.52 3.25
C ARG A 2 -7.25 -78.52 4.75
N SER A 3 -6.65 -77.55 5.47
CA SER A 3 -7.15 -76.75 6.62
C SER A 3 -6.20 -75.54 6.72
N VAL A 4 -6.51 -74.32 6.29
CA VAL A 4 -7.37 -73.22 6.82
C VAL A 4 -6.94 -72.68 8.20
N ASN A 5 -6.50 -71.40 8.22
CA ASN A 5 -6.75 -70.31 9.20
C ASN A 5 -5.89 -69.08 8.79
N THR A 6 -6.39 -68.04 8.10
CA THR A 6 -7.18 -66.83 8.50
C THR A 6 -6.34 -65.60 8.92
N LEU A 7 -6.43 -64.56 8.06
CA LEU A 7 -6.59 -63.09 8.28
C LEU A 7 -5.55 -62.33 9.14
N SER A 8 -5.03 -61.14 8.82
CA SER A 8 -5.61 -59.95 8.13
C SER A 8 -4.52 -59.06 7.50
N ALA A 9 -4.78 -58.48 6.33
CA ALA A 9 -4.06 -57.31 5.81
C ALA A 9 -5.08 -56.23 5.45
N LEU A 10 -4.97 -55.07 6.11
CA LEU A 10 -5.82 -53.90 5.92
C LEU A 10 -5.16 -53.00 4.86
N SER A 11 -5.79 -52.85 3.70
CA SER A 11 -5.36 -51.95 2.64
C SER A 11 -5.87 -50.54 2.90
N LEU A 12 -4.94 -49.60 3.13
CA LEU A 12 -5.22 -48.16 3.16
C LEU A 12 -5.14 -47.61 1.73
N LEU A 13 -6.28 -47.25 1.14
CA LEU A 13 -6.35 -46.40 -0.06
C LEU A 13 -6.16 -44.94 0.35
N GLY A 14 -5.01 -44.36 0.01
CA GLY A 14 -4.75 -42.93 0.13
C GLY A 14 -5.53 -42.16 -0.95
N SER A 15 -6.44 -41.28 -0.52
CA SER A 15 -7.09 -40.30 -1.38
C SER A 15 -6.24 -39.03 -1.42
N LEU A 16 -5.62 -38.75 -2.57
CA LEU A 16 -5.06 -37.44 -2.91
C LEU A 16 -6.21 -36.45 -3.07
N ALA A 17 -6.39 -35.56 -2.10
CA ALA A 17 -7.21 -34.36 -2.25
C ALA A 17 -6.33 -33.25 -2.83
N VAL A 18 -6.56 -32.91 -4.09
CA VAL A 18 -6.01 -31.72 -4.73
C VAL A 18 -6.68 -30.52 -4.06
N ALA A 19 -5.91 -29.76 -3.28
CA ALA A 19 -6.37 -28.49 -2.73
C ALA A 19 -6.37 -27.44 -3.85
N SER A 20 -7.55 -27.08 -4.35
CA SER A 20 -7.71 -25.93 -5.22
C SER A 20 -7.48 -24.64 -4.40
N PRO A 21 -6.68 -23.69 -4.89
CA PRO A 21 -6.47 -22.42 -4.19
C PRO A 21 -7.77 -21.60 -4.21
N VAL A 22 -8.17 -21.12 -3.03
CA VAL A 22 -9.28 -20.19 -2.85
C VAL A 22 -8.82 -18.83 -3.36
N ALA A 23 -9.34 -18.42 -4.53
CA ALA A 23 -9.18 -17.08 -5.06
C ALA A 23 -9.97 -16.08 -4.19
N GLY A 24 -9.26 -15.31 -3.36
CA GLY A 24 -9.78 -14.11 -2.73
C GLY A 24 -9.00 -12.92 -3.26
N GLY A 25 -9.54 -12.18 -4.22
CA GLY A 25 -8.97 -10.91 -4.66
C GLY A 25 -9.00 -9.90 -3.52
N LEU A 26 -7.89 -9.19 -3.31
CA LEU A 26 -7.84 -8.01 -2.44
C LEU A 26 -8.79 -6.94 -2.99
N GLU A 27 -9.90 -6.70 -2.31
CA GLU A 27 -10.75 -5.54 -2.59
C GLU A 27 -10.19 -4.36 -1.81
N THR A 28 -9.23 -3.64 -2.40
CA THR A 28 -8.62 -2.43 -1.83
C THR A 28 -9.61 -1.27 -1.93
N ARG A 29 -9.99 -0.68 -0.80
CA ARG A 29 -10.77 0.57 -0.77
C ARG A 29 -9.84 1.75 -0.98
N THR A 30 -10.21 2.63 -1.91
CA THR A 30 -9.42 3.81 -2.25
C THR A 30 -9.89 5.01 -1.42
N CYS A 31 -8.98 5.60 -0.66
CA CYS A 31 -9.13 6.87 0.03
C CYS A 31 -8.94 8.00 -0.99
N ASN A 32 -9.95 8.86 -1.13
CA ASN A 32 -9.90 10.01 -2.03
C ASN A 32 -9.39 11.24 -1.28
N PHE A 33 -8.47 11.97 -1.90
CA PHE A 33 -7.94 13.22 -1.39
C PHE A 33 -8.42 14.31 -2.33
N ASP A 34 -9.16 15.29 -1.81
CA ASP A 34 -9.45 16.49 -2.59
C ASP A 34 -8.11 17.15 -2.93
N GLU A 35 -7.84 17.39 -4.21
CA GLU A 35 -6.63 18.08 -4.70
C GLU A 35 -6.67 19.56 -4.31
N VAL A 36 -6.59 19.85 -3.01
CA VAL A 36 -6.17 21.17 -2.54
C VAL A 36 -4.66 21.16 -2.62
N ASN A 37 -4.11 21.71 -3.71
CA ASN A 37 -2.68 21.91 -3.90
C ASN A 37 -2.12 22.74 -2.74
N PRO A 38 -1.42 22.14 -1.75
CA PRO A 38 -0.88 22.89 -0.64
C PRO A 38 0.52 23.29 -1.07
N LEU A 39 0.63 24.51 -1.60
CA LEU A 39 1.91 25.20 -1.72
C LEU A 39 2.67 25.08 -0.39
N LEU A 40 3.80 24.37 -0.47
CA LEU A 40 5.01 24.46 0.36
C LEU A 40 4.83 25.19 1.70
N ILE A 41 4.40 24.47 2.73
CA ILE A 41 4.74 24.86 4.10
C ILE A 41 6.09 24.21 4.41
N SER A 42 7.14 25.03 4.39
CA SER A 42 8.46 24.69 4.92
C SER A 42 8.37 24.58 6.44
N GLU A 43 7.89 23.44 6.93
CA GLU A 43 7.99 23.08 8.35
C GLU A 43 9.37 22.44 8.60
N ASP A 44 10.03 22.92 9.66
CA ASP A 44 11.37 22.53 10.07
C ASP A 44 11.49 21.01 10.30
N VAL A 45 12.61 20.44 9.82
CA VAL A 45 12.95 19.00 9.72
C VAL A 45 13.31 18.41 11.10
N THR A 46 12.62 18.85 12.14
CA THR A 46 12.77 18.31 13.48
C THR A 46 11.92 17.04 13.59
N ARG A 47 12.54 15.92 13.98
CA ARG A 47 11.85 14.65 14.29
C ARG A 47 10.57 14.91 15.08
N ILE A 48 9.45 14.27 14.70
CA ILE A 48 8.16 14.44 15.40
C ILE A 48 8.31 14.13 16.90
N ALA A 49 9.12 13.12 17.24
CA ALA A 49 9.51 12.78 18.61
C ALA A 49 10.07 13.98 19.39
N LYS A 50 10.90 14.81 18.76
CA LYS A 50 11.55 15.97 19.39
C LYS A 50 10.58 17.13 19.60
N ARG A 51 9.49 17.19 18.82
CA ARG A 51 8.42 18.19 19.01
C ARG A 51 7.58 17.88 20.26
N GLN A 52 7.58 16.63 20.74
CA GLN A 52 6.81 16.22 21.92
C GLN A 52 7.71 15.90 23.12
N SER A 53 7.70 16.78 24.13
CA SER A 53 8.43 16.58 25.38
C SER A 53 7.64 15.85 26.47
N SER A 54 6.37 15.46 26.19
CA SER A 54 5.44 14.88 27.16
C SER A 54 5.04 13.46 26.77
N SER A 55 5.11 12.54 27.74
CA SER A 55 4.52 11.20 27.67
C SER A 55 3.05 11.16 28.09
N THR A 56 2.44 12.33 28.33
CA THR A 56 1.04 12.47 28.73
C THR A 56 0.22 13.14 27.63
N ARG A 57 -0.96 12.57 27.38
CA ARG A 57 -1.93 13.05 26.39
C ARG A 57 -2.32 14.52 26.64
N PRO A 58 -2.31 15.39 25.62
CA PRO A 58 -2.84 16.75 25.72
C PRO A 58 -4.33 16.76 26.06
N ALA A 59 -4.73 17.59 27.03
CA ALA A 59 -6.11 17.65 27.52
C ALA A 59 -7.11 18.05 26.41
N ASN A 60 -6.70 18.91 25.49
CA ASN A 60 -7.53 19.36 24.36
C ASN A 60 -7.79 18.26 23.31
N LEU A 61 -6.99 17.19 23.28
CA LEU A 61 -7.16 16.06 22.36
C LEU A 61 -7.78 14.84 23.04
N ALA A 62 -7.89 14.84 24.37
CA ALA A 62 -8.30 13.66 25.13
C ALA A 62 -9.67 13.11 24.75
N ALA A 63 -10.66 14.01 24.61
CA ALA A 63 -12.01 13.62 24.22
C ALA A 63 -12.05 12.98 22.82
N GLY A 64 -11.43 13.61 21.81
CA GLY A 64 -11.38 13.07 20.46
C GLY A 64 -10.66 11.72 20.39
N LEU A 65 -9.57 11.53 21.14
CA LEU A 65 -8.86 10.24 21.20
C LEU A 65 -9.70 9.14 21.85
N ASP A 66 -10.48 9.47 22.88
CA ASP A 66 -11.40 8.52 23.50
C ASP A 66 -12.57 8.16 22.57
N GLU A 67 -13.07 9.12 21.79
CA GLU A 67 -14.08 8.88 20.74
C GLU A 67 -13.54 7.91 19.67
N VAL A 68 -12.32 8.14 19.17
CA VAL A 68 -11.65 7.22 18.23
C VAL A 68 -11.52 5.83 18.82
N TRP A 69 -10.98 5.73 20.03
CA TRP A 69 -10.76 4.44 20.67
C TRP A 69 -12.08 3.69 20.89
N LYS A 70 -13.15 4.40 21.28
CA LYS A 70 -14.48 3.83 21.39
C LYS A 70 -15.02 3.38 20.03
N HIS A 71 -14.89 4.21 19.01
CA HIS A 71 -15.32 3.87 17.65
C HIS A 71 -14.65 2.58 17.18
N THR A 72 -13.32 2.47 17.27
CA THR A 72 -12.59 1.25 16.86
C THR A 72 -13.07 0.01 17.62
N GLN A 73 -13.34 0.11 18.92
CA GLN A 73 -13.88 -1.02 19.69
C GLN A 73 -15.29 -1.43 19.23
N ASP A 74 -16.14 -0.47 18.90
CA ASP A 74 -17.52 -0.70 18.52
C ASP A 74 -17.66 -1.21 17.07
N THR A 75 -16.84 -0.70 16.14
CA THR A 75 -16.96 -1.00 14.70
C THR A 75 -15.94 -2.01 14.19
N ARG A 76 -14.75 -2.07 14.80
CA ARG A 76 -13.59 -2.88 14.36
C ARG A 76 -12.95 -3.71 15.48
N PRO A 77 -13.72 -4.44 16.33
CA PRO A 77 -13.15 -5.14 17.49
C PRO A 77 -12.16 -6.26 17.13
N ARG A 78 -12.25 -6.84 15.92
CA ARG A 78 -11.33 -7.91 15.48
C ARG A 78 -9.93 -7.38 15.23
N ASP A 79 -9.81 -6.14 14.76
CA ASP A 79 -8.57 -5.46 14.44
C ASP A 79 -7.69 -5.34 15.69
N LEU A 80 -8.29 -5.11 16.86
CA LEU A 80 -7.57 -5.04 18.14
C LEU A 80 -6.84 -6.35 18.52
N SER A 81 -7.21 -7.48 17.90
CA SER A 81 -6.57 -8.79 18.08
C SER A 81 -5.70 -9.24 16.91
N PHE A 82 -5.71 -8.50 15.79
CA PHE A 82 -4.96 -8.80 14.59
C PHE A 82 -3.46 -8.54 14.79
N LYS A 83 -2.61 -9.47 14.34
CA LYS A 83 -1.17 -9.56 14.71
C LYS A 83 -0.20 -9.38 13.54
N ASN A 84 -0.62 -8.64 12.51
CA ASN A 84 0.23 -8.36 11.36
C ASN A 84 0.36 -6.87 11.03
N TYR A 85 -0.02 -5.96 11.94
CA TYR A 85 0.20 -4.53 11.71
C TYR A 85 1.69 -4.21 11.71
N LEU A 86 2.08 -3.07 11.14
CA LEU A 86 3.47 -2.60 11.08
C LEU A 86 4.19 -2.67 12.43
N PHE A 87 3.49 -2.45 13.56
CA PHE A 87 4.03 -2.72 14.89
C PHE A 87 4.58 -4.15 15.03
N ASP A 88 3.74 -5.14 14.73
CA ASP A 88 4.07 -6.56 14.81
C ASP A 88 5.16 -6.94 13.80
N GLN A 89 5.09 -6.41 12.58
CA GLN A 89 6.08 -6.65 11.53
C GLN A 89 7.47 -6.15 11.95
N ILE A 90 7.57 -4.90 12.39
CA ILE A 90 8.82 -4.26 12.85
C ILE A 90 9.43 -5.03 14.04
N LEU A 91 8.59 -5.52 14.96
CA LEU A 91 9.06 -6.31 16.10
C LEU A 91 9.60 -7.67 15.67
N ALA A 92 8.89 -8.37 14.77
CA ALA A 92 9.31 -9.67 14.25
C ALA A 92 10.64 -9.61 13.48
N THR A 93 10.86 -8.52 12.75
CA THR A 93 12.06 -8.30 11.92
C THR A 93 13.19 -7.56 12.65
N LYS A 94 12.98 -7.22 13.92
CA LYS A 94 13.95 -6.51 14.77
C LYS A 94 14.34 -5.13 14.24
N GLY A 95 13.36 -4.30 13.87
CA GLY A 95 13.59 -2.92 13.44
C GLY A 95 13.81 -2.76 11.94
N LYS A 96 13.43 -3.75 11.13
CA LYS A 96 13.61 -3.74 9.67
C LYS A 96 12.28 -3.90 8.93
N ILE A 97 12.13 -3.29 7.77
CA ILE A 97 10.98 -3.54 6.89
C ILE A 97 11.48 -3.65 5.46
N ASN A 98 11.19 -4.79 4.83
CA ASN A 98 11.49 -5.04 3.43
C ASN A 98 10.25 -4.78 2.59
N TYR A 99 10.35 -3.84 1.65
CA TYR A 99 9.35 -3.59 0.63
C TYR A 99 9.59 -4.44 -0.61
N CYS A 100 8.50 -4.90 -1.24
CA CYS A 100 8.50 -5.28 -2.65
C CYS A 100 7.61 -4.34 -3.45
N VAL A 101 8.16 -3.75 -4.52
CA VAL A 101 7.40 -2.80 -5.34
C VAL A 101 6.63 -3.55 -6.42
N ARG A 102 5.32 -3.32 -6.48
CA ARG A 102 4.44 -3.78 -7.55
C ARG A 102 4.25 -2.62 -8.53
N TRP A 103 5.06 -2.62 -9.58
CA TRP A 103 5.08 -1.57 -10.61
C TRP A 103 3.96 -1.83 -11.63
N GLU A 104 2.75 -1.42 -11.26
CA GLU A 104 1.55 -1.43 -12.10
C GLU A 104 1.53 -0.19 -12.99
N SER A 105 2.61 0.00 -13.74
CA SER A 105 2.79 1.13 -14.64
C SER A 105 3.40 0.67 -15.96
N THR A 106 3.02 1.35 -17.03
CA THR A 106 3.61 1.20 -18.36
C THR A 106 4.85 2.06 -18.56
N LYS A 107 5.14 2.96 -17.61
CA LYS A 107 6.30 3.85 -17.63
C LYS A 107 7.57 3.07 -17.30
N THR A 108 8.68 3.56 -17.80
CA THR A 108 10.00 3.07 -17.42
C THR A 108 10.36 3.55 -16.01
N SER A 109 10.95 2.66 -15.22
CA SER A 109 11.53 2.93 -13.91
C SER A 109 13.06 2.94 -14.05
N THR A 110 13.69 4.09 -13.80
CA THR A 110 15.16 4.21 -13.81
C THR A 110 15.77 3.74 -12.50
N GLU A 111 17.06 3.39 -12.52
CA GLU A 111 17.81 3.04 -11.31
C GLU A 111 17.76 4.16 -10.26
N THR A 112 17.90 5.42 -10.68
CA THR A 112 17.76 6.58 -9.79
C THR A 112 16.36 6.67 -9.18
N GLN A 113 15.30 6.46 -9.95
CA GLN A 113 13.93 6.45 -9.40
C GLN A 113 13.71 5.32 -8.39
N ARG A 114 14.31 4.14 -8.61
CA ARG A 114 14.26 3.05 -7.62
C ARG A 114 15.03 3.41 -6.34
N ALA A 115 16.18 4.06 -6.44
CA ALA A 115 16.92 4.56 -5.27
C ALA A 115 16.15 5.67 -4.52
N ASP A 116 15.53 6.60 -5.24
CA ASP A 116 14.64 7.63 -4.69
C ASP A 116 13.42 6.98 -4.02
N THR A 117 12.91 5.87 -4.56
CA THR A 117 11.78 5.10 -3.97
C THR A 117 12.15 4.58 -2.59
N VAL A 118 13.33 3.93 -2.44
CA VAL A 118 13.84 3.47 -1.14
C VAL A 118 13.92 4.62 -0.14
N THR A 119 14.47 5.75 -0.58
CA THR A 119 14.63 6.95 0.26
C THR A 119 13.28 7.51 0.71
N ALA A 120 12.31 7.56 -0.21
CA ALA A 120 10.96 8.04 0.05
C ALA A 120 10.21 7.17 1.06
N VAL A 121 10.16 5.85 0.85
CA VAL A 121 9.46 4.93 1.78
C VAL A 121 10.13 4.90 3.16
N ARG A 122 11.46 4.94 3.21
CA ARG A 122 12.21 5.01 4.47
C ARG A 122 11.89 6.28 5.24
N ARG A 123 11.89 7.43 4.57
CA ARG A 123 11.55 8.73 5.17
C ARG A 123 10.12 8.72 5.70
N SER A 124 9.15 8.28 4.89
CA SER A 124 7.74 8.25 5.28
C SER A 124 7.45 7.30 6.44
N MET A 125 8.03 6.10 6.44
CA MET A 125 7.91 5.15 7.56
C MET A 125 8.49 5.74 8.85
N ASN A 126 9.70 6.31 8.78
CA ASN A 126 10.38 6.84 9.97
C ASN A 126 9.70 8.08 10.57
N LYS A 127 8.88 8.82 9.82
CA LYS A 127 8.02 9.87 10.40
C LYS A 127 6.98 9.28 11.35
N TRP A 128 6.40 8.13 11.04
CA TRP A 128 5.53 7.42 11.99
C TRP A 128 6.32 6.81 13.16
N ILE A 129 7.54 6.31 12.92
CA ILE A 129 8.39 5.79 14.01
C ILE A 129 8.82 6.90 14.98
N ASP A 130 9.06 8.11 14.50
CA ASP A 130 9.32 9.27 15.36
C ASP A 130 8.16 9.49 16.35
N SER A 131 6.91 9.21 15.99
CA SER A 131 5.77 9.30 16.91
C SER A 131 5.84 8.26 18.05
N LEU A 132 6.56 7.14 17.87
CA LEU A 132 6.70 6.07 18.87
C LEU A 132 8.03 6.09 19.63
N ALA A 133 9.07 6.69 19.06
CA ALA A 133 10.41 6.67 19.63
C ALA A 133 10.41 7.18 21.10
N GLY A 134 10.84 6.32 22.02
CA GLY A 134 10.90 6.61 23.46
C GLY A 134 9.54 6.58 24.19
N TYR A 135 8.45 6.26 23.50
CA TYR A 135 7.13 6.17 24.09
C TYR A 135 6.80 4.74 24.55
N ASP A 136 6.39 4.61 25.81
CA ASP A 136 5.79 3.40 26.40
C ASP A 136 6.51 2.07 26.08
N GLY A 137 7.85 2.08 26.11
CA GLY A 137 8.66 0.87 25.91
C GLY A 137 8.83 0.45 24.45
N TRP A 138 8.43 1.29 23.48
CA TRP A 138 8.75 1.07 22.07
C TRP A 138 10.27 1.03 21.86
N PRO A 139 10.83 -0.03 21.24
CA PRO A 139 12.27 -0.30 21.30
C PRO A 139 13.11 0.39 20.21
N TYR A 140 12.50 1.03 19.21
CA TYR A 140 13.22 1.55 18.04
C TYR A 140 13.11 3.07 17.90
N SER A 141 14.24 3.74 17.66
CA SER A 141 14.26 5.19 17.37
C SER A 141 14.10 5.50 15.89
N ASP A 142 14.31 4.47 15.06
CA ASP A 142 14.24 4.46 13.62
C ASP A 142 14.16 2.98 13.17
N VAL A 143 13.60 2.77 11.99
CA VAL A 143 13.56 1.46 11.33
C VAL A 143 14.35 1.51 10.02
N GLU A 144 15.08 0.44 9.76
CA GLU A 144 15.72 0.21 8.47
C GLU A 144 14.63 -0.18 7.47
N VAL A 145 14.53 0.54 6.35
CA VAL A 145 13.58 0.23 5.28
C VAL A 145 14.38 -0.04 4.01
N ASN A 146 14.12 -1.19 3.40
CA ASN A 146 14.76 -1.64 2.18
C ASN A 146 13.70 -1.89 1.10
N VAL A 147 14.08 -1.81 -0.17
CA VAL A 147 13.30 -2.40 -1.27
C VAL A 147 14.09 -3.59 -1.79
N VAL A 148 13.52 -4.79 -1.66
CA VAL A 148 14.21 -6.06 -1.96
C VAL A 148 13.74 -6.71 -3.25
N GLY A 149 12.60 -6.26 -3.81
CA GLY A 149 12.08 -6.79 -5.06
C GLY A 149 11.22 -5.81 -5.83
N TYR A 150 11.06 -6.12 -7.12
CA TYR A 150 10.24 -5.38 -8.08
C TYR A 150 9.45 -6.35 -8.95
N ALA A 151 8.13 -6.25 -8.92
CA ALA A 151 7.25 -6.92 -9.86
C ALA A 151 6.86 -5.96 -10.99
N VAL A 152 7.07 -6.37 -12.24
CA VAL A 152 6.78 -5.60 -13.45
C VAL A 152 6.04 -6.45 -14.47
N THR A 153 5.27 -5.80 -15.35
CA THR A 153 4.66 -6.52 -16.50
C THR A 153 5.70 -6.94 -17.54
N ASN A 154 6.79 -6.18 -17.65
CA ASN A 154 7.89 -6.41 -18.59
C ASN A 154 9.20 -5.91 -17.95
N THR A 155 10.24 -6.75 -17.94
CA THR A 155 11.56 -6.40 -17.37
C THR A 155 12.23 -5.22 -18.07
N ASN A 156 11.91 -4.96 -19.33
CA ASN A 156 12.42 -3.81 -20.08
C ASN A 156 11.95 -2.46 -19.53
N LEU A 157 10.93 -2.44 -18.66
CA LEU A 157 10.54 -1.24 -17.93
C LEU A 157 11.58 -0.83 -16.89
N LEU A 158 12.40 -1.76 -16.40
CA LEU A 158 13.46 -1.47 -15.44
C LEU A 158 14.74 -1.08 -16.18
N GLN A 159 15.03 0.21 -16.22
CA GLN A 159 16.25 0.74 -16.81
C GLN A 159 17.39 0.77 -15.78
N GLY A 160 18.62 0.52 -16.22
CA GLY A 160 19.81 0.47 -15.37
C GLY A 160 19.96 -0.85 -14.61
N SER A 161 20.77 -0.84 -13.55
CA SER A 161 21.05 -2.03 -12.75
C SER A 161 19.86 -2.42 -11.88
N THR A 162 19.55 -3.71 -11.85
CA THR A 162 18.61 -4.34 -10.90
C THR A 162 19.34 -5.21 -9.87
N THR A 163 20.67 -5.05 -9.76
CA THR A 163 21.48 -5.83 -8.84
C THR A 163 20.97 -5.70 -7.40
N GLY A 164 20.77 -6.84 -6.74
CA GLY A 164 20.26 -6.89 -5.37
C GLY A 164 18.73 -6.95 -5.25
N LEU A 165 18.00 -6.72 -6.34
CA LEU A 165 16.54 -6.84 -6.39
C LEU A 165 16.11 -8.20 -6.93
N ASP A 166 15.12 -8.81 -6.30
CA ASP A 166 14.36 -9.91 -6.89
C ASP A 166 13.36 -9.35 -7.91
N ILE A 167 13.52 -9.73 -9.18
CA ILE A 167 12.66 -9.24 -10.27
C ILE A 167 11.60 -10.30 -10.59
N TYR A 168 10.34 -9.88 -10.50
CA TYR A 168 9.18 -10.72 -10.77
C TYR A 168 8.43 -10.24 -12.01
N THR A 169 7.96 -11.18 -12.81
CA THR A 169 7.07 -10.93 -13.97
C THR A 169 5.73 -11.65 -13.85
N THR A 170 5.47 -12.23 -12.68
CA THR A 170 4.20 -12.86 -12.32
C THR A 170 3.13 -11.81 -12.10
N LYS A 171 1.87 -12.24 -12.19
CA LYS A 171 0.70 -11.40 -12.01
C LYS A 171 -0.27 -12.08 -11.05
N ASP A 172 -0.99 -11.27 -10.29
CA ASP A 172 -2.10 -11.74 -9.47
C ASP A 172 -3.34 -12.06 -10.33
N SER A 173 -4.43 -12.47 -9.68
CA SER A 173 -5.71 -12.75 -10.34
C SER A 173 -6.33 -11.53 -11.05
N GLY A 174 -5.93 -10.31 -10.69
CA GLY A 174 -6.34 -9.06 -11.33
C GLY A 174 -5.46 -8.68 -12.53
N GLY A 175 -4.42 -9.46 -12.83
CA GLY A 175 -3.47 -9.15 -13.90
C GLY A 175 -2.41 -8.11 -13.51
N ILE A 176 -2.33 -7.76 -12.23
CA ILE A 176 -1.42 -6.76 -11.69
C ILE A 176 -0.08 -7.45 -11.36
N PRO A 177 1.09 -6.86 -11.73
CA PRO A 177 2.38 -7.42 -11.38
C PRO A 177 2.47 -7.73 -9.88
N GLU A 178 2.89 -8.95 -9.55
CA GLU A 178 2.87 -9.47 -8.19
C GLU A 178 4.24 -10.05 -7.81
N CYS A 179 4.75 -9.61 -6.66
CA CYS A 179 5.89 -10.22 -6.00
C CYS A 179 5.52 -11.61 -5.47
N ASP A 180 6.47 -12.54 -5.40
CA ASP A 180 6.17 -13.94 -5.03
C ASP A 180 5.41 -14.04 -3.69
N PRO A 181 4.14 -14.47 -3.68
CA PRO A 181 3.34 -14.55 -2.45
C PRO A 181 3.98 -15.43 -1.37
N ARG A 182 4.77 -16.44 -1.76
CA ARG A 182 5.48 -17.31 -0.81
C ARG A 182 6.52 -16.55 0.02
N CYS A 183 6.96 -15.38 -0.44
CA CYS A 183 7.91 -14.52 0.25
C CYS A 183 7.25 -13.33 0.95
N GLY A 184 5.95 -13.09 0.76
CA GLY A 184 5.27 -11.94 1.33
C GLY A 184 4.71 -12.24 2.72
N ARG A 185 5.02 -11.42 3.72
CA ARG A 185 4.53 -11.56 5.09
C ARG A 185 3.00 -11.60 5.18
N PHE A 186 2.31 -10.84 4.33
CA PHE A 186 0.84 -10.87 4.25
C PHE A 186 0.28 -12.29 4.06
N PHE A 187 0.99 -13.12 3.29
CA PHE A 187 0.60 -14.51 3.01
C PHE A 187 1.17 -15.51 4.01
N ASN A 188 2.19 -15.13 4.78
CA ASN A 188 2.95 -15.97 5.71
C ASN A 188 2.96 -15.34 7.12
N GLN A 189 1.77 -15.08 7.67
CA GLN A 189 1.60 -14.37 8.95
C GLN A 189 2.05 -15.18 10.17
N ASP A 190 2.26 -16.49 10.00
CA ASP A 190 2.90 -17.38 10.96
C ASP A 190 4.44 -17.29 10.93
N ASN A 191 4.99 -16.44 10.06
CA ASN A 191 6.41 -16.20 9.87
C ASN A 191 7.17 -17.45 9.36
N ASP A 192 6.45 -18.36 8.68
CA ASP A 192 7.04 -19.49 7.95
C ASP A 192 7.31 -19.10 6.49
N TYR A 193 8.59 -19.01 6.14
CA TYR A 193 9.04 -18.71 4.78
C TYR A 193 9.75 -19.89 4.12
N SER A 194 9.45 -21.12 4.55
CA SER A 194 10.06 -22.34 3.99
C SER A 194 9.79 -22.51 2.50
N ASP A 195 8.64 -22.03 2.02
CA ASP A 195 8.27 -22.03 0.61
C ASP A 195 8.80 -20.83 -0.19
N CYS A 196 9.34 -19.80 0.48
CA CYS A 196 9.96 -18.66 -0.19
C CYS A 196 11.29 -19.08 -0.83
N PRO A 197 11.50 -18.82 -2.13
CA PRO A 197 12.82 -18.98 -2.73
C PRO A 197 13.86 -18.10 -2.02
N GLY A 198 14.87 -18.74 -1.41
CA GLY A 198 15.87 -18.05 -0.58
C GLY A 198 15.48 -17.89 0.89
N GLY A 199 14.34 -18.46 1.29
CA GLY A 199 13.86 -18.57 2.66
C GLY A 199 13.59 -17.21 3.32
N ALA A 200 13.57 -17.20 4.65
CA ALA A 200 13.32 -16.00 5.44
C ALA A 200 14.32 -14.85 5.15
N ALA A 201 15.49 -15.11 4.56
CA ALA A 201 16.43 -14.03 4.21
C ALA A 201 15.98 -13.20 3.00
N ARG A 202 15.06 -13.71 2.17
CA ARG A 202 14.56 -13.07 0.95
C ARG A 202 13.08 -12.64 1.04
N HIS A 203 12.48 -12.72 2.22
CA HIS A 203 11.09 -12.28 2.39
C HIS A 203 10.94 -10.76 2.30
N TYR A 204 9.72 -10.32 1.98
CA TYR A 204 9.29 -8.93 2.09
C TYR A 204 8.10 -8.82 3.05
N ASP A 205 8.02 -7.71 3.78
CA ASP A 205 7.01 -7.46 4.80
C ASP A 205 5.78 -6.79 4.22
N VAL A 206 6.00 -5.81 3.34
CA VAL A 206 4.96 -4.96 2.76
C VAL A 206 5.19 -4.76 1.27
N SER A 207 4.12 -4.43 0.56
CA SER A 207 4.15 -4.12 -0.87
C SER A 207 3.84 -2.65 -1.13
N LEU A 208 4.61 -2.01 -2.02
CA LEU A 208 4.27 -0.68 -2.55
C LEU A 208 3.78 -0.85 -3.98
N TRP A 209 2.51 -0.56 -4.22
CA TRP A 209 1.90 -0.64 -5.52
C TRP A 209 1.87 0.76 -6.12
N LEU A 210 2.49 0.90 -7.28
CA LEU A 210 2.51 2.15 -8.04
C LEU A 210 1.67 1.93 -9.28
N THR A 211 0.45 2.49 -9.26
CA THR A 211 -0.62 2.21 -10.22
C THR A 211 -0.85 3.40 -11.13
N ASP A 212 -0.74 3.21 -12.45
CA ASP A 212 -1.06 4.25 -13.43
C ASP A 212 -2.54 4.65 -13.35
N GLY A 213 -2.82 5.96 -13.39
CA GLY A 213 -4.18 6.50 -13.43
C GLY A 213 -4.98 6.39 -12.12
N MET A 214 -4.40 5.85 -11.05
CA MET A 214 -5.07 5.81 -9.75
C MET A 214 -5.05 7.19 -9.08
N GLY A 215 -6.24 7.70 -8.80
CA GLY A 215 -6.43 8.78 -7.83
C GLY A 215 -6.49 8.23 -6.41
N GLY A 216 -6.02 8.99 -5.44
CA GLY A 216 -6.05 8.61 -4.04
C GLY A 216 -5.04 7.52 -3.64
N GLY A 217 -5.35 6.80 -2.56
CA GLY A 217 -4.50 5.73 -2.02
C GLY A 217 -5.30 4.61 -1.38
N ALA A 218 -4.65 3.47 -1.13
CA ALA A 218 -5.19 2.40 -0.31
C ALA A 218 -4.08 1.76 0.51
N GLY A 219 -4.35 1.41 1.76
CA GLY A 219 -3.33 0.97 2.70
C GLY A 219 -3.82 -0.07 3.69
N GLY A 220 -2.87 -0.81 4.26
CA GLY A 220 -3.13 -1.81 5.29
C GLY A 220 -1.86 -2.55 5.69
N ASP A 221 -2.04 -3.69 6.35
CA ASP A 221 -0.93 -4.54 6.79
C ASP A 221 -0.12 -5.13 5.62
N TRP A 222 -0.76 -5.30 4.45
CA TRP A 222 -0.12 -5.75 3.22
C TRP A 222 0.75 -4.70 2.53
N GLY A 223 0.62 -3.41 2.90
CA GLY A 223 1.37 -2.30 2.32
C GLY A 223 0.51 -1.13 1.85
N GLN A 224 0.94 -0.46 0.78
CA GLN A 224 0.33 0.76 0.26
C GLN A 224 0.16 0.66 -1.27
N ARG A 225 -0.91 1.23 -1.79
CA ARG A 225 -1.18 1.40 -3.21
C ARG A 225 -1.53 2.85 -3.50
N ILE A 226 -0.80 3.48 -4.40
CA ILE A 226 -0.94 4.90 -4.73
C ILE A 226 -0.69 5.13 -6.23
N GLY A 227 -1.15 6.27 -6.74
CA GLY A 227 -0.90 6.66 -8.13
C GLY A 227 0.58 6.79 -8.48
N THR A 228 1.03 6.17 -9.58
CA THR A 228 2.43 6.25 -10.04
C THR A 228 2.88 7.69 -10.26
N ASP A 229 2.10 8.48 -11.00
CA ASP A 229 2.45 9.85 -11.33
C ASP A 229 2.50 10.75 -10.09
N TYR A 230 1.52 10.59 -9.19
CA TYR A 230 1.53 11.26 -7.90
C TYR A 230 2.80 10.93 -7.12
N PHE A 231 3.12 9.65 -6.95
CA PHE A 231 4.28 9.22 -6.17
C PHE A 231 5.59 9.74 -6.76
N LEU A 232 5.80 9.60 -8.07
CA LEU A 232 7.03 10.06 -8.72
C LEU A 232 7.19 11.58 -8.64
N ASN A 233 6.10 12.35 -8.75
CA ASN A 233 6.14 13.80 -8.58
C ASN A 233 6.43 14.22 -7.13
N ALA A 234 5.98 13.42 -6.15
CA ALA A 234 6.17 13.67 -4.73
C ALA A 234 7.41 12.99 -4.13
N ILE A 235 8.13 12.14 -4.86
CA ILE A 235 9.13 11.19 -4.31
C ILE A 235 10.24 11.85 -3.49
N LYS A 236 10.57 13.11 -3.79
CA LYS A 236 11.57 13.91 -3.09
C LYS A 236 11.00 14.88 -2.05
N GLN A 237 9.68 15.02 -1.97
CA GLN A 237 9.03 15.85 -0.98
C GLN A 237 9.19 15.24 0.40
N ASP A 238 9.37 16.09 1.42
CA ASP A 238 9.50 15.61 2.80
C ASP A 238 8.27 14.80 3.21
N ASN A 239 7.06 15.33 2.95
CA ASN A 239 5.79 14.69 3.27
C ASN A 239 5.06 14.24 2.00
N ILE A 240 5.13 12.95 1.69
CA ILE A 240 4.32 12.34 0.64
C ILE A 240 2.95 12.04 1.24
N HIS A 241 2.06 13.03 1.21
CA HIS A 241 0.77 13.05 1.91
C HIS A 241 -0.01 11.72 1.84
N ILE A 242 -0.32 11.24 0.63
CA ILE A 242 -1.11 10.01 0.46
C ILE A 242 -0.35 8.81 1.03
N LEU A 243 0.95 8.67 0.72
CA LEU A 243 1.76 7.57 1.26
C LEU A 243 1.80 7.59 2.79
N LEU A 244 1.91 8.76 3.42
CA LEU A 244 1.89 8.87 4.88
C LEU A 244 0.55 8.44 5.46
N HIS A 245 -0.57 8.82 4.86
CA HIS A 245 -1.90 8.35 5.23
C HIS A 245 -2.00 6.81 5.12
N GLU A 246 -1.60 6.24 3.99
CA GLU A 246 -1.69 4.79 3.76
C GLU A 246 -0.77 3.97 4.68
N ILE A 247 0.38 4.52 5.09
CA ILE A 247 1.22 3.89 6.14
C ILE A 247 0.49 3.89 7.48
N GLY A 248 -0.30 4.91 7.80
CA GLY A 248 -1.12 4.96 9.01
C GLY A 248 -2.08 3.77 9.11
N HIS A 249 -2.72 3.37 8.01
CA HIS A 249 -3.52 2.15 7.96
C HIS A 249 -2.70 0.88 8.20
N GLY A 250 -1.43 0.86 7.80
CA GLY A 250 -0.50 -0.21 8.15
C GLY A 250 -0.27 -0.37 9.65
N PHE A 251 -0.43 0.71 10.43
CA PHE A 251 -0.43 0.67 11.90
C PHE A 251 -1.83 0.39 12.50
N GLY A 252 -2.85 0.14 11.68
CA GLY A 252 -4.22 -0.13 12.15
C GLY A 252 -5.05 1.12 12.42
N LEU A 253 -4.56 2.31 12.05
CA LEU A 253 -5.32 3.54 12.19
C LEU A 253 -6.50 3.56 11.22
N ASP A 254 -7.65 4.07 11.69
CA ASP A 254 -8.88 4.13 10.89
C ASP A 254 -8.87 5.30 9.89
N ASP A 255 -9.78 5.24 8.92
CA ASP A 255 -10.08 6.39 8.05
C ASP A 255 -11.33 7.13 8.57
N PHE A 256 -11.46 8.41 8.23
CA PHE A 256 -12.43 9.34 8.82
C PHE A 256 -13.27 10.06 7.76
N TYR A 257 -14.13 9.33 7.06
CA TYR A 257 -14.98 9.85 6.00
C TYR A 257 -16.22 10.61 6.50
N ASP A 258 -16.94 10.03 7.44
CA ASP A 258 -18.31 10.41 7.82
C ASP A 258 -18.42 11.07 9.19
N TRP A 259 -17.29 11.21 9.90
CA TRP A 259 -17.23 11.86 11.19
C TRP A 259 -15.88 12.54 11.45
N THR A 260 -15.83 13.35 12.50
CA THR A 260 -14.64 14.10 12.90
C THR A 260 -14.56 14.06 14.43
N PRO A 261 -13.46 13.56 15.02
CA PRO A 261 -13.28 13.56 16.46
C PRO A 261 -13.23 14.97 17.03
N SER A 262 -13.78 15.14 18.23
CA SER A 262 -13.78 16.40 18.98
C SER A 262 -12.36 16.96 19.15
N GLY A 263 -12.22 18.29 19.00
CA GLY A 263 -10.96 18.99 19.23
C GLY A 263 -9.93 18.90 18.09
N THR A 264 -10.31 18.31 16.94
CA THR A 264 -9.41 18.16 15.79
C THR A 264 -9.66 19.16 14.67
N ASP A 265 -10.86 19.75 14.58
CA ASP A 265 -11.35 20.54 13.43
C ASP A 265 -11.18 19.83 12.07
N GLY A 266 -11.03 18.49 12.06
CA GLY A 266 -10.73 17.72 10.86
C GLY A 266 -9.29 17.85 10.34
N LYS A 267 -8.37 18.42 11.13
CA LYS A 267 -6.98 18.73 10.74
C LYS A 267 -6.00 17.66 11.23
N PHE A 268 -6.07 16.47 10.66
CA PHE A 268 -5.17 15.36 10.95
C PHE A 268 -5.05 14.43 9.74
N ILE A 269 -3.93 13.71 9.60
CA ILE A 269 -3.60 13.03 8.34
C ILE A 269 -4.55 11.88 8.03
N MET A 270 -5.04 11.19 9.06
CA MET A 270 -5.95 10.05 8.88
C MET A 270 -7.37 10.46 8.47
N LYS A 271 -7.69 11.76 8.48
CA LYS A 271 -8.82 12.27 7.71
C LYS A 271 -8.29 12.64 6.33
N ALA A 272 -8.65 11.86 5.30
CA ALA A 272 -8.16 12.11 3.94
C ALA A 272 -8.38 13.58 3.53
N GLY A 273 -7.29 14.27 3.15
CA GLY A 273 -7.33 15.70 2.80
C GLY A 273 -7.27 16.68 3.99
N GLY A 274 -7.37 16.21 5.24
CA GLY A 274 -7.40 17.04 6.44
C GLY A 274 -6.06 17.62 6.86
N SER A 275 -4.95 16.92 6.58
CA SER A 275 -3.58 17.41 6.78
C SER A 275 -2.64 16.72 5.81
N THR A 276 -1.62 17.43 5.31
CA THR A 276 -0.57 16.84 4.47
C THR A 276 0.60 16.25 5.27
N THR A 277 0.55 16.36 6.60
CA THR A 277 1.61 15.92 7.52
C THR A 277 1.00 15.19 8.73
N ILE A 278 1.79 14.31 9.35
CA ILE A 278 1.41 13.64 10.60
C ILE A 278 1.30 14.69 11.70
N THR A 279 0.13 14.79 12.31
CA THR A 279 -0.14 15.78 13.36
C THR A 279 0.07 15.20 14.76
N GLU A 280 -0.07 16.07 15.77
CA GLU A 280 -0.09 15.63 17.16
C GLU A 280 -1.25 14.66 17.46
N PHE A 281 -2.42 14.87 16.84
CA PHE A 281 -3.56 13.98 17.02
C PHE A 281 -3.27 12.58 16.46
N ASP A 282 -2.69 12.50 15.26
CA ASP A 282 -2.30 11.23 14.63
C ASP A 282 -1.24 10.49 15.48
N THR A 283 -0.29 11.24 16.04
CA THR A 283 0.74 10.70 16.93
C THR A 283 0.12 10.06 18.17
N TRP A 284 -0.82 10.73 18.82
CA TRP A 284 -1.49 10.18 19.99
C TRP A 284 -2.43 9.02 19.66
N MET A 285 -3.06 9.04 18.49
CA MET A 285 -3.87 7.92 18.01
C MET A 285 -3.03 6.66 17.80
N LEU A 286 -1.85 6.80 17.18
CA LEU A 286 -0.85 5.74 17.04
C LEU A 286 -0.37 5.20 18.40
N ARG A 287 -0.06 6.10 19.33
CA ARG A 287 0.39 5.76 20.68
C ARG A 287 -0.68 5.01 21.48
N ASP A 288 -1.95 5.40 21.35
CA ASP A 288 -3.07 4.71 21.95
C ASP A 288 -3.18 3.26 21.43
N TRP A 289 -3.04 3.08 20.11
CA TRP A 289 -3.01 1.76 19.49
C TRP A 289 -1.88 0.89 20.04
N TRP A 290 -0.66 1.44 20.10
CA TRP A 290 0.50 0.77 20.68
C TRP A 290 0.22 0.33 22.13
N SER A 291 -0.10 1.28 23.01
CA SER A 291 -0.25 1.03 24.44
C SER A 291 -1.42 0.12 24.77
N LYS A 292 -2.55 0.26 24.07
CA LYS A 292 -3.82 -0.39 24.45
C LYS A 292 -4.08 -1.71 23.71
N ALA A 293 -3.61 -1.88 22.48
CA ALA A 293 -3.88 -3.09 21.67
C ALA A 293 -2.67 -3.99 21.45
N VAL A 294 -1.48 -3.41 21.27
CA VAL A 294 -0.34 -4.15 20.73
C VAL A 294 0.67 -4.54 21.80
N LYS A 295 1.10 -3.58 22.63
CA LYS A 295 2.22 -3.76 23.58
C LYS A 295 2.06 -4.98 24.48
N ALA A 296 0.86 -5.23 25.00
CA ALA A 296 0.59 -6.35 25.91
C ALA A 296 0.89 -7.73 25.32
N ARG A 297 1.00 -7.84 23.98
CA ARG A 297 1.37 -9.07 23.27
C ARG A 297 2.87 -9.36 23.35
N TYR A 298 3.69 -8.38 23.74
CA TYR A 298 5.16 -8.43 23.76
C TYR A 298 5.70 -8.12 25.16
N PRO A 299 5.51 -9.03 26.14
CA PRO A 299 5.86 -8.80 27.54
C PRO A 299 7.37 -8.66 27.78
N ASP A 300 8.19 -9.16 26.86
CA ASP A 300 9.66 -9.14 26.97
C ASP A 300 10.29 -7.81 26.49
N LEU A 301 9.47 -6.85 26.04
CA LEU A 301 9.97 -5.54 25.63
C LEU A 301 10.43 -4.70 26.83
N PRO A 302 11.38 -3.77 26.61
CA PRO A 302 11.86 -2.88 27.66
C PRO A 302 10.70 -2.13 28.34
N ALA A 303 10.83 -1.93 29.66
CA ALA A 303 9.90 -1.08 30.40
C ALA A 303 9.92 0.37 29.87
N ALA A 304 8.81 1.09 30.06
CA ALA A 304 8.70 2.49 29.64
C ALA A 304 9.86 3.33 30.20
N GLY A 305 10.56 4.06 29.33
CA GLY A 305 11.71 4.91 29.68
C GLY A 305 13.09 4.35 29.30
N ALA A 306 13.19 3.11 28.79
CA ALA A 306 14.43 2.63 28.19
C ALA A 306 14.75 3.39 26.89
N ALA A 307 16.02 3.73 26.67
CA ALA A 307 16.45 4.39 25.44
C ALA A 307 16.18 3.45 24.24
N PRO A 308 15.48 3.91 23.20
CA PRO A 308 15.28 3.12 22.01
C PRO A 308 16.61 2.89 21.29
N SER A 309 16.76 1.71 20.68
CA SER A 309 17.95 1.37 19.90
C SER A 309 17.86 2.00 18.51
N THR A 310 19.00 2.51 18.03
CA THR A 310 19.17 2.90 16.62
C THR A 310 19.48 1.67 15.79
N THR A 311 18.82 1.52 14.63
CA THR A 311 19.15 0.43 13.71
C THR A 311 20.46 0.76 13.00
N THR A 312 21.58 0.18 13.45
CA THR A 312 22.88 0.38 12.79
C THR A 312 22.82 -0.25 11.41
N SER A 313 22.76 0.58 10.37
CA SER A 313 22.93 0.12 8.99
C SER A 313 24.32 -0.48 8.88
N ALA A 314 24.41 -1.81 8.72
CA ALA A 314 25.67 -2.43 8.33
C ALA A 314 26.02 -1.87 6.95
N ASN A 315 27.13 -1.13 6.87
CA ASN A 315 27.68 -0.66 5.61
C ASN A 315 27.79 -1.86 4.65
N PHE A 316 27.03 -1.83 3.57
CA PHE A 316 27.44 -2.54 2.37
C PHE A 316 28.73 -1.87 1.90
N SER A 317 29.86 -2.38 2.35
CA SER A 317 31.15 -2.05 1.78
C SER A 317 31.13 -2.49 0.31
N THR A 318 31.09 -1.51 -0.58
CA THR A 318 31.51 -1.67 -1.97
C THR A 318 32.89 -2.34 -1.96
N PRO A 319 33.13 -3.44 -2.70
CA PRO A 319 34.46 -4.00 -2.81
C PRO A 319 35.38 -2.93 -3.40
N ALA A 320 36.43 -2.57 -2.66
CA ALA A 320 37.45 -1.65 -3.13
C ALA A 320 38.06 -2.18 -4.43
N ALA A 321 38.03 -1.36 -5.48
CA ALA A 321 38.75 -1.64 -6.72
C ALA A 321 40.25 -1.77 -6.42
N PRO A 322 40.98 -2.71 -7.06
CA PRO A 322 42.40 -2.86 -6.84
C PRO A 322 43.12 -1.61 -7.37
N THR A 323 43.83 -0.94 -6.46
CA THR A 323 44.71 0.19 -6.77
C THR A 323 45.91 -0.32 -7.54
N SER A 324 46.00 0.04 -8.82
CA SER A 324 47.23 -0.02 -9.60
C SER A 324 47.28 1.24 -10.45
N ALA A 325 47.95 2.26 -9.92
CA ALA A 325 48.24 3.49 -10.64
C ALA A 325 49.36 3.22 -11.67
N PRO A 326 49.26 3.71 -12.92
CA PRO A 326 50.42 4.00 -13.72
C PRO A 326 50.83 5.47 -13.55
N THR A 327 52.12 5.64 -13.32
CA THR A 327 52.89 6.87 -13.24
C THR A 327 52.65 7.81 -14.43
N ALA A 328 52.52 9.10 -14.14
CA ALA A 328 52.37 10.17 -15.11
C ALA A 328 53.60 10.33 -16.02
N VAL A 329 53.35 10.51 -17.33
CA VAL A 329 54.30 11.01 -18.33
C VAL A 329 53.83 12.41 -18.75
N PRO A 330 54.69 13.46 -18.78
CA PRO A 330 54.28 14.79 -19.18
C PRO A 330 54.48 14.98 -20.69
N THR A 331 53.46 15.51 -21.38
CA THR A 331 53.53 15.91 -22.81
C THR A 331 52.59 17.13 -23.03
N PRO A 332 52.82 18.01 -24.02
CA PRO A 332 53.19 19.40 -23.80
C PRO A 332 52.03 20.38 -24.07
N GLU A 333 52.26 21.62 -23.65
CA GLU A 333 51.42 22.81 -23.83
C GLU A 333 50.95 22.99 -25.30
N PRO A 334 49.65 23.26 -25.56
CA PRO A 334 49.17 23.51 -26.91
C PRO A 334 49.44 24.97 -27.33
N THR A 335 50.11 25.10 -28.47
CA THR A 335 50.28 26.36 -29.21
C THR A 335 48.95 26.85 -29.78
N THR A 336 48.69 28.14 -29.63
CA THR A 336 47.50 28.86 -30.10
C THR A 336 47.48 28.96 -31.63
N ALA A 337 46.36 28.56 -32.26
CA ALA A 337 46.07 28.77 -33.67
C ALA A 337 44.69 29.44 -33.82
N PRO A 338 44.46 30.25 -34.86
CA PRO A 338 43.44 31.30 -34.84
C PRO A 338 42.01 30.80 -35.07
N GLU A 339 41.11 31.60 -34.52
CA GLU A 339 39.64 31.54 -34.52
C GLU A 339 39.04 31.46 -35.94
N PRO A 340 38.05 30.57 -36.19
CA PRO A 340 37.33 30.55 -37.46
C PRO A 340 36.28 31.68 -37.51
N GLU A 341 36.25 32.37 -38.65
CA GLU A 341 35.33 33.46 -39.00
C GLU A 341 33.86 33.00 -38.96
N PRO A 342 32.91 33.84 -38.49
CA PRO A 342 31.51 33.47 -38.34
C PRO A 342 30.77 33.40 -39.68
N THR A 343 30.16 32.26 -39.97
CA THR A 343 29.19 32.06 -41.05
C THR A 343 27.90 32.86 -40.76
N PRO A 344 27.30 33.56 -41.75
CA PRO A 344 26.11 34.38 -41.52
C PRO A 344 24.88 33.51 -41.18
N VAL A 345 24.19 33.91 -40.11
CA VAL A 345 22.87 33.45 -39.71
C VAL A 345 21.82 34.06 -40.65
N PRO A 346 20.87 33.29 -41.21
CA PRO A 346 19.76 33.87 -41.97
C PRO A 346 18.81 34.66 -41.06
N GLU A 347 18.38 35.81 -41.57
CA GLU A 347 17.50 36.82 -40.98
C GLU A 347 16.12 36.25 -40.59
N PRO A 348 15.51 36.71 -39.48
CA PRO A 348 14.16 36.29 -39.10
C PRO A 348 13.12 36.93 -40.02
N GLU A 349 12.27 36.11 -40.65
CA GLU A 349 11.08 36.59 -41.35
C GLU A 349 10.05 37.13 -40.34
N ASP A 350 9.54 38.33 -40.63
CA ASP A 350 8.53 39.06 -39.88
C ASP A 350 7.21 38.25 -39.74
N PRO A 351 6.50 38.32 -38.60
CA PRO A 351 5.26 37.60 -38.43
C PRO A 351 4.15 38.24 -39.26
N THR A 352 3.56 37.45 -40.16
CA THR A 352 2.33 37.80 -40.86
C THR A 352 1.14 37.76 -39.90
N GLU A 353 0.38 38.85 -39.92
CA GLU A 353 -0.84 39.13 -39.15
C GLU A 353 -1.91 38.04 -39.31
N PRO A 354 -2.60 37.60 -38.24
CA PRO A 354 -3.69 36.64 -38.35
C PRO A 354 -4.95 37.34 -38.89
N THR A 355 -5.38 36.95 -40.09
CA THR A 355 -6.72 37.26 -40.62
C THR A 355 -7.79 36.47 -39.87
N ASP A 356 -8.77 37.18 -39.32
CA ASP A 356 -9.99 36.65 -38.71
C ASP A 356 -10.76 35.70 -39.66
N PRO A 357 -11.19 34.51 -39.21
CA PRO A 357 -12.18 33.74 -39.96
C PRO A 357 -13.59 34.29 -39.73
N GLU A 358 -14.17 34.75 -40.83
CA GLU A 358 -15.54 35.25 -40.98
C GLU A 358 -16.60 34.22 -40.52
N LEU A 359 -17.52 34.67 -39.67
CA LEU A 359 -18.71 33.95 -39.19
C LEU A 359 -19.70 33.66 -40.35
N PRO A 360 -20.12 32.40 -40.59
CA PRO A 360 -21.27 32.14 -41.44
C PRO A 360 -22.60 32.44 -40.70
N PRO A 361 -23.64 32.92 -41.42
CA PRO A 361 -24.86 33.45 -40.81
C PRO A 361 -25.82 32.38 -40.27
N ALA A 362 -26.58 32.78 -39.24
CA ALA A 362 -27.63 32.00 -38.60
C ALA A 362 -28.79 31.69 -39.58
N GLY A 363 -29.15 30.41 -39.67
CA GLY A 363 -30.35 29.88 -40.32
C GLY A 363 -31.20 29.05 -39.34
N PRO A 364 -32.49 28.82 -39.62
CA PRO A 364 -33.54 28.92 -38.61
C PRO A 364 -33.80 27.64 -37.79
N THR A 365 -34.24 27.89 -36.56
CA THR A 365 -34.86 26.97 -35.59
C THR A 365 -36.00 26.13 -36.20
N ALA A 366 -35.94 24.82 -35.94
CA ALA A 366 -37.04 23.87 -36.14
C ALA A 366 -37.22 22.97 -34.88
N PRO A 367 -38.42 22.43 -34.63
CA PRO A 367 -38.96 22.26 -33.28
C PRO A 367 -38.73 20.86 -32.65
N ALA A 368 -39.02 20.80 -31.34
CA ALA A 368 -38.93 19.63 -30.47
C ALA A 368 -39.74 18.40 -30.94
N PRO A 369 -39.25 17.17 -30.70
CA PRO A 369 -40.05 15.97 -30.87
C PRO A 369 -40.66 15.52 -29.54
N THR A 370 -41.98 15.61 -29.46
CA THR A 370 -42.84 14.80 -28.59
C THR A 370 -42.97 13.37 -29.14
N GLY A 371 -42.82 12.36 -28.29
CA GLY A 371 -43.62 11.13 -28.38
C GLY A 371 -42.95 9.80 -28.76
N ALA A 372 -43.16 8.83 -27.86
CA ALA A 372 -43.39 7.39 -28.08
C ALA A 372 -42.21 6.40 -28.24
N LEU A 373 -42.26 5.40 -27.34
CA LEU A 373 -41.46 4.15 -27.27
C LEU A 373 -41.63 3.25 -28.50
N PRO A 374 -40.57 2.56 -28.95
CA PRO A 374 -40.70 1.39 -29.81
C PRO A 374 -40.44 0.06 -29.08
N THR A 375 -41.29 -0.91 -29.40
CA THR A 375 -41.32 -2.30 -28.97
C THR A 375 -40.19 -3.16 -29.57
N ARG A 376 -39.74 -4.17 -28.81
CA ARG A 376 -38.73 -5.20 -29.21
C ARG A 376 -39.18 -6.06 -30.40
N PRO A 377 -38.26 -6.49 -31.30
CA PRO A 377 -38.50 -7.55 -32.26
C PRO A 377 -38.35 -8.96 -31.64
N VAL A 378 -39.18 -9.87 -32.14
CA VAL A 378 -39.29 -11.30 -31.82
C VAL A 378 -38.28 -12.11 -32.65
N GLY A 379 -37.54 -13.02 -32.01
CA GLY A 379 -36.72 -14.04 -32.67
C GLY A 379 -37.46 -15.40 -32.79
N PRO A 380 -37.02 -16.30 -33.69
CA PRO A 380 -37.82 -17.44 -34.13
C PRO A 380 -37.80 -18.65 -33.20
N THR A 381 -38.88 -19.42 -33.32
CA THR A 381 -39.31 -20.60 -32.57
C THR A 381 -38.47 -21.86 -32.82
N GLY A 382 -38.14 -22.58 -31.74
CA GLY A 382 -37.66 -23.97 -31.75
C GLY A 382 -38.05 -24.70 -30.46
N THR A 383 -38.86 -25.75 -30.61
CA THR A 383 -39.54 -26.60 -29.60
C THR A 383 -38.61 -27.63 -28.94
N TYR A 384 -38.59 -27.84 -27.61
CA TYR A 384 -39.22 -28.92 -26.79
C TYR A 384 -38.40 -29.09 -25.47
N PRO A 385 -38.81 -29.87 -24.44
CA PRO A 385 -39.93 -29.72 -23.50
C PRO A 385 -39.47 -29.45 -22.03
N ARG A 386 -40.37 -28.92 -21.21
CA ARG A 386 -40.23 -28.78 -19.74
C ARG A 386 -40.54 -30.09 -19.00
N PRO A 387 -39.92 -30.31 -17.83
CA PRO A 387 -40.57 -30.93 -16.67
C PRO A 387 -41.02 -29.88 -15.65
N THR A 388 -42.05 -30.28 -14.92
CA THR A 388 -43.01 -29.53 -14.10
C THR A 388 -42.68 -29.47 -12.61
N GLY A 389 -43.14 -28.39 -11.95
CA GLY A 389 -43.50 -28.35 -10.51
C GLY A 389 -42.30 -28.21 -9.56
N ILE A 390 -42.38 -27.60 -8.37
CA ILE A 390 -43.48 -27.21 -7.50
C ILE A 390 -43.01 -26.02 -6.63
N GLN A 391 -43.99 -25.24 -6.17
CA GLN A 391 -43.98 -24.05 -5.30
C GLN A 391 -43.07 -24.07 -4.05
N TRP A 392 -42.57 -22.87 -3.74
CA TRP A 392 -41.99 -22.47 -2.46
C TRP A 392 -43.05 -22.25 -1.37
N PRO A 393 -42.82 -22.66 -0.11
CA PRO A 393 -43.54 -22.13 1.04
C PRO A 393 -42.73 -21.07 1.81
N ARG A 394 -43.45 -20.04 2.27
CA ARG A 394 -43.04 -18.99 3.22
C ARG A 394 -43.08 -19.50 4.68
N PRO A 395 -42.56 -18.74 5.68
CA PRO A 395 -41.82 -19.28 6.82
C PRO A 395 -42.67 -19.59 8.06
N GLY A 396 -42.20 -20.55 8.87
CA GLY A 396 -42.73 -20.87 10.19
C GLY A 396 -41.63 -21.05 11.25
N ARG A 397 -41.87 -20.50 12.46
CA ARG A 397 -41.02 -20.57 13.66
C ARG A 397 -41.03 -21.96 14.31
N GLY A 398 -39.94 -22.37 14.97
CA GLY A 398 -39.98 -23.44 15.99
C GLY A 398 -38.64 -24.08 16.37
N ARG A 399 -38.34 -24.11 17.67
CA ARG A 399 -37.09 -24.46 18.39
C ARG A 399 -36.56 -25.92 18.26
N GLY A 400 -35.22 -26.07 18.40
CA GLY A 400 -34.59 -26.96 19.40
C GLY A 400 -33.76 -28.17 18.92
N GLY A 401 -32.49 -28.29 19.37
CA GLY A 401 -31.78 -29.58 19.50
C GLY A 401 -30.34 -29.66 18.95
N ARG A 402 -29.35 -29.94 19.81
CA ARG A 402 -27.89 -29.98 19.60
C ARG A 402 -27.39 -31.18 18.75
N THR A 403 -26.33 -31.00 17.92
CA THR A 403 -24.95 -31.53 18.11
C THR A 403 -24.06 -31.52 16.84
N ARG A 404 -22.82 -31.01 17.03
CA ARG A 404 -21.50 -31.36 16.44
C ARG A 404 -21.08 -30.97 14.98
N ARG A 405 -19.92 -30.28 15.00
CA ARG A 405 -18.77 -30.20 14.06
C ARG A 405 -18.63 -28.93 13.17
N PRO A 406 -17.37 -28.47 12.98
CA PRO A 406 -17.02 -27.06 12.82
C PRO A 406 -17.18 -26.61 11.38
N ARG A 407 -17.69 -25.39 11.19
CA ARG A 407 -17.68 -24.72 9.89
C ARG A 407 -16.49 -23.76 9.79
N PRO A 408 -16.01 -23.50 8.57
CA PRO A 408 -14.69 -22.95 8.29
C PRO A 408 -14.59 -21.47 8.65
N VAL A 409 -13.36 -21.08 8.99
CA VAL A 409 -12.85 -19.73 9.17
C VAL A 409 -13.13 -18.87 7.93
N PRO A 410 -13.66 -17.65 8.09
CA PRO A 410 -13.43 -16.56 7.15
C PRO A 410 -12.27 -15.70 7.65
N THR A 411 -11.25 -15.60 6.80
CA THR A 411 -10.09 -14.71 6.87
C THR A 411 -10.52 -13.25 7.06
N GLY A 412 -9.77 -12.51 7.87
CA GLY A 412 -9.97 -11.09 8.14
C GLY A 412 -9.87 -10.28 6.84
N ARG A 413 -10.99 -9.64 6.49
CA ARG A 413 -11.11 -8.68 5.40
C ARG A 413 -11.14 -7.30 6.06
N VAL A 414 -10.24 -6.40 5.70
CA VAL A 414 -10.38 -4.98 6.02
C VAL A 414 -11.52 -4.47 5.12
N GLU A 415 -12.74 -4.41 5.65
CA GLU A 415 -13.91 -3.85 4.98
C GLU A 415 -14.53 -2.74 5.82
N SER A 416 -14.39 -1.49 5.39
CA SER A 416 -15.08 -0.33 5.99
C SER A 416 -16.49 -0.11 5.39
N LEU A 417 -17.48 -0.98 5.62
CA LEU A 417 -18.82 -0.86 5.00
C LEU A 417 -19.45 0.56 5.16
N ALA A 418 -19.63 1.29 4.06
CA ALA A 418 -20.54 2.43 3.96
C ALA A 418 -21.64 2.10 2.95
N ALA A 419 -22.89 2.04 3.40
CA ALA A 419 -24.05 1.76 2.58
C ALA A 419 -24.54 3.05 1.91
N PHE A 420 -24.58 3.09 0.58
CA PHE A 420 -25.25 4.14 -0.17
C PHE A 420 -26.77 3.93 -0.14
N GLY A 421 -27.48 4.82 0.55
CA GLY A 421 -28.90 5.04 0.33
C GLY A 421 -29.08 6.00 -0.85
N LEU A 422 -29.52 5.47 -2.00
CA LEU A 422 -30.15 6.28 -3.04
C LEU A 422 -31.42 6.92 -2.48
N ALA A 423 -31.53 8.24 -2.55
CA ALA A 423 -32.81 8.92 -2.64
C ALA A 423 -32.64 10.21 -3.47
N LEU A 424 -33.32 10.18 -4.63
CA LEU A 424 -33.77 11.25 -5.54
C LEU A 424 -33.18 12.66 -5.41
#